data_AF-A0A9P8KYN6-F1
#
_entry.id   AF-A0A9P8KYN6-F1
#
_cell.length_a   1.000
_cell.length_b   1.000
_cell.length_c   1.000
_cell.angle_alpha   90.00
_cell.angle_beta   90.00
_cell.angle_gamma   90.00
#
_symmetry.space_group_name_H-M   'P 1'
#
loop_
_entity.id
_entity.type
_entity.pdbx_description
1 polymer ?
#
loop_
_entity_poly.entity_id
_entity_poly.type
_entity_poly.pdbx_seq_one_letter_code
_entity_poly.pdbx_strand_id
1 'polypeptide(L)'
;MAAPTEAQLAHIQLLEQLDIHSIHKNFRNPNWKPNQRRNKNLKAIVGDASKREASALATPQDVSGDATPAADDGLSTSGTSTPATSTNGNPPPPNLAQASRSLSKLVLEKTLKPPVGGAGAVSAPNATYTNIESAPSLAHSKHYCDITGLPAPYLDPKTRLRYHNKEVFGLIRTLPQSSAEQFLAARGAHTVLK
;
A
#
# COMPACT_ATOMS: atom_id res chain seq x y z
N MET A 1 -30.88 -5.95 44.05
CA MET A 1 -30.11 -6.60 42.97
C MET A 1 -30.19 -8.10 43.21
N ALA A 2 -30.75 -8.88 42.28
CA ALA A 2 -30.80 -10.34 42.42
C ALA A 2 -29.38 -10.90 42.37
N ALA A 3 -29.09 -11.92 43.20
CA ALA A 3 -27.79 -12.57 43.19
C ALA A 3 -27.55 -13.25 41.82
N PRO A 4 -26.31 -13.23 41.29
CA PRO A 4 -25.99 -13.92 40.05
C PRO A 4 -26.22 -15.43 40.21
N THR A 5 -26.80 -16.02 39.17
CA THR A 5 -27.04 -17.47 39.10
C THR A 5 -25.72 -18.25 39.02
N GLU A 6 -25.75 -19.52 39.42
CA GLU A 6 -24.58 -20.40 39.37
C GLU A 6 -23.97 -20.50 37.96
N ALA A 7 -24.82 -20.55 36.93
CA ALA A 7 -24.38 -20.55 35.53
C ALA A 7 -23.65 -19.24 35.15
N GLN A 8 -24.10 -18.09 35.68
CA GLN A 8 -23.43 -16.81 35.47
C GLN A 8 -22.07 -16.76 36.18
N LEU A 9 -21.97 -17.32 37.39
CA LEU A 9 -20.71 -17.41 38.12
C LEU A 9 -19.69 -18.31 37.41
N ALA A 10 -20.12 -19.49 36.93
CA ALA A 10 -19.26 -20.37 36.15
C ALA A 10 -18.75 -19.72 34.85
N HIS A 11 -19.61 -18.93 34.18
CA HIS A 11 -19.21 -18.16 33.00
C HIS A 11 -18.18 -17.07 33.32
N ILE A 12 -18.35 -16.35 34.42
CA ILE A 12 -17.40 -15.32 34.88
C ILE A 12 -16.04 -15.96 35.19
N GLN A 13 -16.03 -17.09 35.90
CA GLN A 13 -14.81 -17.82 36.22
C GLN A 13 -14.06 -18.27 34.95
N LEU A 14 -14.78 -18.70 33.92
CA LEU A 14 -14.19 -19.06 32.64
C LEU A 14 -13.56 -17.84 31.94
N LEU A 15 -14.21 -16.68 31.98
CA LEU A 15 -13.65 -15.45 31.41
C LEU A 15 -12.38 -15.01 32.15
N GLU A 16 -12.35 -15.09 33.48
CA GLU A 16 -11.18 -14.76 34.29
C GLU A 16 -10.00 -15.69 34.00
N GLN A 17 -10.26 -16.99 33.84
CA GLN A 17 -9.23 -17.96 33.49
C GLN A 17 -8.61 -17.71 32.10
N LEU A 18 -9.38 -17.18 31.15
CA LEU A 18 -8.93 -16.88 29.80
C LEU A 18 -8.27 -15.49 29.65
N ASP A 19 -8.17 -14.71 30.72
CA ASP A 19 -7.54 -13.39 30.68
C ASP A 19 -5.99 -13.47 30.74
N ILE A 20 -5.36 -12.87 29.73
CA ILE A 20 -3.91 -12.83 29.57
C ILE A 20 -3.27 -11.75 30.48
N HIS A 21 -4.04 -10.83 31.05
CA HIS A 21 -3.52 -9.78 31.94
C HIS A 21 -3.37 -10.25 33.39
N SER A 22 -4.21 -11.20 33.80
CA SER A 22 -4.15 -11.87 35.10
C SER A 22 -2.81 -12.58 35.34
N ILE A 23 -2.10 -12.97 34.28
CA ILE A 23 -0.77 -13.58 34.35
C ILE A 23 0.33 -12.53 34.09
N HIS A 24 1.26 -12.37 35.03
CA HIS A 24 2.39 -11.45 34.89
C HIS A 24 3.38 -11.91 33.80
N LYS A 25 3.73 -11.00 32.88
CA LYS A 25 4.61 -11.28 31.73
C LYS A 25 6.07 -11.02 32.09
N ASN A 26 6.77 -12.03 32.63
CA ASN A 26 8.19 -11.97 33.00
C ASN A 26 9.17 -11.86 31.81
N PHE A 27 8.73 -12.14 30.59
CA PHE A 27 9.55 -12.08 29.37
C PHE A 27 9.35 -10.81 28.53
N ARG A 28 8.37 -9.95 28.86
CA ARG A 28 8.08 -8.75 28.07
C ARG A 28 8.96 -7.59 28.55
N ASN A 29 9.77 -7.04 27.67
CA ASN A 29 10.56 -5.84 27.95
C ASN A 29 9.65 -4.63 28.27
N PRO A 30 9.74 -4.03 29.48
CA PRO A 30 8.88 -2.90 29.87
C PRO A 30 9.24 -1.60 29.13
N ASN A 31 10.45 -1.48 28.59
CA ASN A 31 10.90 -0.26 27.90
C ASN A 31 10.41 -0.18 26.45
N TRP A 32 9.90 -1.27 25.88
CA TRP A 32 9.42 -1.28 24.51
C TRP A 32 8.08 -0.53 24.38
N LYS A 33 8.02 0.46 23.49
CA LYS A 33 6.81 1.23 23.18
C LYS A 33 6.30 0.90 21.76
N PRO A 34 5.00 0.61 21.58
CA PRO A 34 4.46 0.31 20.27
C PRO A 34 4.48 1.55 19.37
N ASN A 35 4.88 1.37 18.10
CA ASN A 35 4.78 2.42 17.10
C ASN A 35 3.32 2.57 16.63
N GLN A 36 2.81 3.80 16.57
CA GLN A 36 1.47 4.12 16.09
C GLN A 36 1.25 3.73 14.61
N ARG A 37 2.31 3.78 13.78
CA ARG A 37 2.23 3.57 12.32
C ARG A 37 2.32 2.10 11.88
N ARG A 38 1.94 1.15 12.74
CA ARG A 38 2.03 -0.31 12.48
C ARG A 38 0.84 -0.89 11.72
N ASN A 39 -0.37 -0.39 11.99
CA ASN A 39 -1.60 -0.94 11.43
C ASN A 39 -1.88 -0.28 10.08
N LYS A 40 -1.21 -0.77 9.02
CA LYS A 40 -1.36 -0.27 7.65
C LYS A 40 -2.19 -1.23 6.81
N ASN A 41 -2.99 -0.71 5.88
CA ASN A 41 -3.65 -1.52 4.86
C ASN A 41 -2.65 -1.94 3.77
N LEU A 42 -2.97 -2.98 3.00
CA LEU A 42 -2.10 -3.46 1.91
C LEU A 42 -1.75 -2.34 0.93
N LYS A 43 -2.72 -1.48 0.60
CA LYS A 43 -2.50 -0.33 -0.29
C LYS A 43 -1.42 0.63 0.22
N ALA A 44 -1.42 0.96 1.51
CA ALA A 44 -0.41 1.82 2.11
C ALA A 44 0.96 1.13 2.19
N ILE A 45 0.99 -0.18 2.48
CA ILE A 45 2.24 -0.97 2.48
C ILE A 45 2.87 -0.98 1.09
N VAL A 46 2.08 -1.30 0.06
CA VAL A 46 2.53 -1.28 -1.34
C VAL A 46 2.94 0.12 -1.77
N GLY A 47 2.20 1.16 -1.37
CA GLY A 47 2.54 2.55 -1.65
C GLY A 47 3.86 2.99 -1.01
N ASP A 48 4.13 2.59 0.22
CA ASP A 48 5.40 2.88 0.90
C ASP A 48 6.57 2.13 0.25
N ALA A 49 6.36 0.89 -0.18
CA ALA A 49 7.37 0.09 -0.90
C ALA A 49 7.75 0.73 -2.24
N SER A 50 6.76 1.10 -3.05
CA SER A 50 6.98 1.77 -4.34
C SER A 50 7.71 3.11 -4.19
N LYS A 51 7.35 3.93 -3.19
CA LYS A 51 8.06 5.19 -2.90
C LYS A 51 9.51 4.96 -2.46
N ARG A 52 9.75 3.93 -1.65
CA ARG A 52 11.10 3.56 -1.21
C ARG A 52 11.97 3.11 -2.38
N GLU A 53 11.44 2.31 -3.30
CA GLU A 53 12.14 1.89 -4.52
C GLU A 53 12.47 3.09 -5.41
N ALA A 54 11.54 4.03 -5.59
CA ALA A 54 11.79 5.26 -6.35
C ALA A 54 12.90 6.12 -5.71
N SER A 55 12.92 6.24 -4.38
CA SER A 55 13.98 6.97 -3.66
C SER A 55 15.34 6.27 -3.72
N ALA A 56 15.37 4.93 -3.73
CA ALA A 56 16.61 4.17 -3.89
C ALA A 56 17.23 4.37 -5.29
N LEU A 57 16.40 4.42 -6.34
CA LEU A 57 16.86 4.64 -7.72
C LEU A 57 17.32 6.09 -7.99
N ALA A 58 16.78 7.06 -7.23
CA ALA A 58 17.16 8.47 -7.33
C ALA A 58 18.48 8.81 -6.60
N THR A 59 19.00 7.89 -5.77
CA THR A 59 20.32 8.06 -5.16
C THR A 59 21.36 7.59 -6.17
N PRO A 60 22.25 8.45 -6.69
CA PRO A 60 23.32 8.01 -7.58
C PRO A 60 24.13 6.94 -6.87
N GLN A 61 24.17 5.74 -7.45
CA GLN A 61 25.10 4.70 -7.07
C GLN A 61 26.46 5.10 -7.64
N ASP A 62 27.04 6.18 -7.10
CA ASP A 62 28.46 6.42 -7.27
C ASP A 62 29.16 5.19 -6.68
N VAL A 63 29.87 4.49 -7.55
CA VAL A 63 30.84 3.47 -7.18
C VAL A 63 31.95 4.18 -6.41
N SER A 64 31.70 4.55 -5.16
CA SER A 64 32.70 5.01 -4.23
C SER A 64 33.28 3.78 -3.54
N GLY A 65 34.17 3.11 -4.26
CA GLY A 65 35.22 2.38 -3.60
C GLY A 65 36.00 3.37 -2.73
N ASP A 66 36.15 3.00 -1.46
CA ASP A 66 37.13 3.57 -0.53
C ASP A 66 36.88 5.03 -0.08
N ALA A 67 36.03 5.19 0.94
CA ALA A 67 36.13 6.32 1.87
C ALA A 67 35.68 5.85 3.26
N THR A 68 36.67 5.41 4.05
CA THR A 68 36.60 5.25 5.50
C THR A 68 35.90 6.46 6.13
N PRO A 69 34.82 6.30 6.92
CA PRO A 69 34.24 7.44 7.62
C PRO A 69 35.18 7.80 8.78
N ALA A 70 35.89 8.91 8.63
CA ALA A 70 36.50 9.61 9.75
C ALA A 70 35.40 10.02 10.75
N ALA A 71 35.70 9.84 12.03
CA ALA A 71 34.87 10.21 13.15
C ALA A 71 34.71 11.74 13.25
N ASP A 72 33.61 12.17 13.91
CA ASP A 72 33.26 13.55 14.26
C ASP A 72 32.67 14.36 13.07
N ASP A 73 31.47 14.92 13.13
CA ASP A 73 31.00 15.87 14.14
C ASP A 73 29.46 15.91 14.23
N GLY A 74 28.95 16.38 15.38
CA GLY A 74 27.57 16.28 15.82
C GLY A 74 26.53 17.02 14.96
N LEU A 75 25.42 16.32 14.67
CA LEU A 75 24.24 16.87 14.01
C LEU A 75 23.46 17.81 14.95
N SER A 76 23.94 19.04 15.12
CA SER A 76 23.16 20.14 15.68
C SER A 76 22.27 20.77 14.61
N THR A 77 20.99 20.46 14.69
CA THR A 77 19.89 21.18 14.05
C THR A 77 19.70 22.49 14.79
N SER A 78 20.10 23.63 14.20
CA SER A 78 19.60 24.98 14.54
C SER A 78 20.16 26.03 13.58
N GLY A 79 19.30 26.92 13.10
CA GLY A 79 19.73 28.28 12.73
C GLY A 79 19.60 28.66 11.26
N THR A 80 18.41 29.15 10.91
CA THR A 80 18.20 30.22 9.92
C THR A 80 19.38 31.21 9.87
N SER A 81 19.96 31.41 8.70
CA SER A 81 20.76 32.60 8.40
C SER A 81 20.46 33.09 6.99
N THR A 82 19.65 34.15 6.97
CA THR A 82 19.52 35.17 5.93
C THR A 82 20.88 35.60 5.38
N PRO A 83 21.05 35.82 4.06
CA PRO A 83 22.28 36.38 3.54
C PRO A 83 22.33 37.89 3.84
N ALA A 84 23.33 38.29 4.63
CA ALA A 84 23.70 39.69 4.81
C ALA A 84 24.49 40.17 3.58
N THR A 85 24.03 41.28 3.00
CA THR A 85 24.75 42.05 1.98
C THR A 85 25.96 42.72 2.63
N SER A 86 27.17 42.34 2.25
CA SER A 86 28.39 43.07 2.59
C SER A 86 28.97 43.71 1.33
N THR A 87 28.89 45.04 1.31
CA THR A 87 29.64 45.96 0.45
C THR A 87 31.15 45.80 0.70
N ASN A 88 31.91 45.43 -0.33
CA ASN A 88 33.23 45.98 -0.70
C ASN A 88 33.92 45.09 -1.76
N GLY A 89 34.55 45.76 -2.73
CA GLY A 89 35.10 45.15 -3.93
C GLY A 89 36.27 44.20 -3.67
N ASN A 90 36.02 42.90 -3.82
CA ASN A 90 36.91 41.91 -4.43
C ASN A 90 36.11 40.59 -4.58
N PRO A 91 36.17 39.86 -5.71
CA PRO A 91 35.45 38.60 -5.84
C PRO A 91 36.08 37.55 -4.91
N PRO A 92 35.30 36.88 -4.03
CA PRO A 92 35.82 35.74 -3.27
C PRO A 92 36.20 34.60 -4.22
N PRO A 93 37.23 33.78 -3.89
CA PRO A 93 37.61 32.65 -4.72
C PRO A 93 36.40 31.72 -4.93
N PRO A 94 36.22 31.13 -6.13
CA PRO A 94 35.05 30.32 -6.42
C PRO A 94 35.01 29.17 -5.42
N ASN A 95 33.97 29.17 -4.58
CA ASN A 95 33.78 28.20 -3.52
C ASN A 95 33.45 26.84 -4.17
N LEU A 96 34.50 26.06 -4.46
CA LEU A 96 34.43 24.77 -5.15
C LEU A 96 33.46 23.80 -4.45
N ALA A 97 33.34 23.90 -3.12
CA ALA A 97 32.40 23.11 -2.34
C ALA A 97 30.94 23.52 -2.54
N GLN A 98 30.66 24.79 -2.88
CA GLN A 98 29.32 25.21 -3.31
C GLN A 98 29.05 24.75 -4.74
N ALA A 99 30.04 24.83 -5.64
CA ALA A 99 29.90 24.39 -7.03
C ALA A 99 29.61 22.88 -7.15
N SER A 100 30.30 22.03 -6.36
CA SER A 100 30.04 20.58 -6.35
C SER A 100 28.63 20.24 -5.87
N ARG A 101 28.14 20.92 -4.82
CA ARG A 101 26.76 20.75 -4.33
C ARG A 101 25.71 21.19 -5.37
N SER A 102 25.97 22.26 -6.10
CA SER A 102 25.12 22.72 -7.20
C SER A 102 25.07 21.69 -8.33
N LEU A 103 26.22 21.09 -8.69
CA LEU A 103 26.29 20.05 -9.72
C LEU A 103 25.57 18.78 -9.28
N SER A 104 25.75 18.32 -8.04
CA SER A 104 25.02 17.17 -7.50
C SER A 104 23.51 17.42 -7.53
N LYS A 105 23.05 18.62 -7.17
CA LYS A 105 21.64 19.01 -7.25
C LYS A 105 21.13 19.03 -8.69
N LEU A 106 21.90 19.55 -9.64
CA LEU A 106 21.53 19.58 -11.06
C LEU A 106 21.49 18.20 -11.71
N VAL A 107 22.43 17.31 -11.37
CA VAL A 107 22.43 15.90 -11.81
C VAL A 107 21.22 15.17 -11.23
N LEU A 108 20.90 15.41 -9.96
CA LEU A 108 19.73 14.83 -9.30
C LEU A 108 18.42 15.35 -9.91
N GLU A 109 18.31 16.65 -10.22
CA GLU A 109 17.17 17.22 -10.96
C GLU A 109 17.07 16.67 -12.39
N LYS A 110 18.19 16.43 -13.08
CA LYS A 110 18.25 15.83 -14.42
C LYS A 110 17.77 14.37 -14.41
N THR A 111 18.14 13.60 -13.39
CA THR A 111 17.70 12.20 -13.20
C THR A 111 16.24 12.11 -12.76
N LEU A 112 15.75 13.06 -11.95
CA LEU A 112 14.36 13.11 -11.49
C LEU A 112 13.39 13.68 -12.52
N LYS A 113 13.86 14.33 -13.59
CA LYS A 113 12.98 14.92 -14.60
C LYS A 113 12.56 13.84 -15.61
N PRO A 114 11.30 13.38 -15.60
CA PRO A 114 10.82 12.45 -16.62
C PRO A 114 10.96 13.10 -18.01
N PRO A 115 11.28 12.32 -19.07
CA PRO A 115 11.43 12.88 -20.41
C PRO A 115 10.10 13.46 -20.90
N VAL A 116 10.01 14.79 -20.90
CA VAL A 116 8.93 15.52 -21.56
C VAL A 116 9.30 15.61 -23.04
N GLY A 117 8.76 14.68 -23.83
CA GLY A 117 8.74 14.78 -25.29
C GLY A 117 9.08 13.47 -26.02
N GLY A 118 8.03 12.73 -26.40
CA GLY A 118 8.06 11.76 -27.50
C GLY A 118 8.67 10.39 -27.17
N ALA A 119 7.83 9.35 -27.24
CA ALA A 119 8.16 7.92 -27.06
C ALA A 119 8.50 7.48 -25.62
N GLY A 120 7.47 7.39 -24.78
CA GLY A 120 7.08 6.13 -24.12
C GLY A 120 8.07 5.39 -23.20
N ALA A 121 9.23 5.95 -22.86
CA ALA A 121 10.05 5.42 -21.78
C ALA A 121 9.42 5.84 -20.44
N VAL A 122 8.28 5.23 -20.11
CA VAL A 122 7.99 4.94 -18.70
C VAL A 122 9.24 4.24 -18.19
N SER A 123 9.98 4.86 -17.26
CA SER A 123 11.02 4.14 -16.54
C SER A 123 10.32 2.92 -15.96
N ALA A 124 10.53 1.76 -16.60
CA ALA A 124 9.84 0.55 -16.21
C ALA A 124 10.19 0.34 -14.73
N PRO A 125 9.20 0.08 -13.87
CA PRO A 125 9.47 -0.13 -12.46
C PRO A 125 10.54 -1.23 -12.36
N ASN A 126 11.56 -1.00 -11.53
CA ASN A 126 12.64 -1.96 -11.38
C ASN A 126 12.04 -3.35 -11.08
N ALA A 127 12.35 -4.33 -11.93
CA ALA A 127 11.74 -5.65 -11.89
C ALA A 127 12.26 -6.42 -10.68
N THR A 128 11.60 -6.26 -9.53
CA THR A 128 11.88 -7.02 -8.32
C THR A 128 11.04 -8.29 -8.31
N TYR A 129 11.53 -9.38 -7.69
CA TYR A 129 10.80 -10.64 -7.54
C TYR A 129 9.35 -10.45 -7.06
N THR A 130 9.09 -9.44 -6.22
CA THR A 130 7.77 -9.11 -5.68
C THR A 130 6.85 -8.33 -6.63
N ASN A 131 7.40 -7.65 -7.65
CA ASN A 131 6.65 -6.78 -8.57
C ASN A 131 6.28 -7.48 -9.89
N ILE A 132 6.87 -8.65 -10.17
CA ILE A 132 6.56 -9.44 -11.37
C ILE A 132 5.31 -10.26 -11.07
N GLU A 133 4.14 -9.75 -11.49
CA GLU A 133 2.89 -10.49 -11.44
C GLU A 133 2.72 -11.40 -12.65
N SER A 134 1.93 -12.47 -12.50
CA SER A 134 1.55 -13.32 -13.62
C SER A 134 0.68 -12.55 -14.60
N ALA A 135 0.91 -12.73 -15.90
CA ALA A 135 0.07 -12.14 -16.93
C ALA A 135 -1.40 -12.57 -16.78
N PRO A 136 -2.37 -11.69 -17.09
CA PRO A 136 -3.78 -12.05 -17.06
C PRO A 136 -4.10 -13.12 -18.11
N SER A 137 -5.12 -13.93 -17.84
CA SER A 137 -5.59 -14.93 -18.81
C SER A 137 -6.27 -14.27 -20.01
N LEU A 138 -5.83 -14.61 -21.22
CA LEU A 138 -6.47 -14.22 -22.48
C LEU A 138 -7.47 -15.28 -23.00
N ALA A 139 -7.56 -16.43 -22.31
CA ALA A 139 -8.47 -17.50 -22.70
C ALA A 139 -9.94 -17.11 -22.46
N HIS A 140 -10.82 -17.54 -23.35
CA HIS A 140 -12.26 -17.36 -23.22
C HIS A 140 -12.78 -18.02 -21.93
N SER A 141 -13.39 -17.25 -21.05
CA SER A 141 -13.95 -17.77 -19.79
C SER A 141 -15.19 -18.61 -20.07
N LYS A 142 -15.29 -19.79 -19.45
CA LYS A 142 -16.53 -20.57 -19.44
C LYS A 142 -17.58 -19.86 -18.57
N HIS A 143 -18.82 -19.83 -19.02
CA HIS A 143 -19.92 -19.18 -18.33
C HIS A 143 -20.80 -20.20 -17.62
N TYR A 144 -20.97 -20.01 -16.32
CA TYR A 144 -21.81 -20.83 -15.46
C TYR A 144 -22.96 -19.99 -14.90
N CYS A 145 -24.04 -20.66 -14.53
CA CYS A 145 -25.22 -20.07 -13.95
C CYS A 145 -24.90 -19.57 -12.55
N ASP A 146 -25.29 -18.33 -12.26
CA ASP A 146 -24.98 -17.69 -10.98
C ASP A 146 -25.75 -18.32 -9.80
N ILE A 147 -26.86 -19.01 -10.08
CA ILE A 147 -27.75 -19.63 -9.08
C ILE A 147 -27.42 -21.12 -8.87
N THR A 148 -27.23 -21.87 -9.97
CA THR A 148 -27.13 -23.35 -9.92
C THR A 148 -25.71 -23.89 -10.19
N GLY A 149 -24.80 -23.09 -10.75
CA GLY A 149 -23.47 -23.53 -11.16
C GLY A 149 -23.41 -24.37 -12.44
N LEU A 150 -24.55 -24.71 -13.06
CA LEU A 150 -24.62 -25.40 -14.36
C LEU A 150 -24.09 -24.50 -15.50
N PRO A 151 -23.64 -25.05 -16.64
CA PRO A 151 -23.21 -24.24 -17.79
C PRO A 151 -24.35 -23.32 -18.25
N ALA A 152 -24.13 -22.01 -18.32
CA ALA A 152 -25.18 -21.05 -18.65
C ALA A 152 -24.95 -20.45 -20.05
N PRO A 153 -25.71 -20.88 -21.07
CA PRO A 153 -25.63 -20.31 -22.40
C PRO A 153 -26.35 -18.95 -22.51
N TYR A 154 -27.18 -18.57 -21.54
CA TYR A 154 -28.03 -17.38 -21.61
C TYR A 154 -27.73 -16.36 -20.50
N LEU A 155 -27.99 -15.09 -20.81
CA LEU A 155 -27.82 -13.94 -19.94
C LEU A 155 -29.10 -13.10 -19.91
N ASP A 156 -29.56 -12.70 -18.73
CA ASP A 156 -30.70 -11.79 -18.60
C ASP A 156 -30.27 -10.33 -18.86
N PRO A 157 -30.86 -9.61 -19.84
CA PRO A 157 -30.50 -8.22 -20.10
C PRO A 157 -30.84 -7.26 -18.95
N LYS A 158 -31.81 -7.60 -18.09
CA LYS A 158 -32.24 -6.73 -16.99
C LYS A 158 -31.30 -6.84 -15.79
N THR A 159 -31.10 -8.05 -15.29
CA THR A 159 -30.30 -8.31 -14.08
C THR A 159 -28.83 -8.62 -14.36
N ARG A 160 -28.46 -8.93 -15.61
CA ARG A 160 -27.14 -9.47 -16.01
C ARG A 160 -26.78 -10.79 -15.31
N LEU A 161 -27.77 -11.53 -14.83
CA LEU A 161 -27.59 -12.88 -14.31
C LEU A 161 -27.52 -13.90 -15.45
N ARG A 162 -26.63 -14.89 -15.28
CA ARG A 162 -26.45 -16.01 -16.20
C ARG A 162 -27.36 -17.16 -15.78
N TYR A 163 -28.10 -17.74 -16.72
CA TYR A 163 -29.05 -18.83 -16.44
C TYR A 163 -28.96 -19.98 -17.44
N HIS A 164 -29.38 -21.17 -17.00
CA HIS A 164 -29.30 -22.40 -17.79
C HIS A 164 -30.59 -22.70 -18.56
N ASN A 165 -31.75 -22.67 -17.87
CA ASN A 165 -33.04 -23.06 -18.42
C ASN A 165 -34.15 -22.05 -18.04
N LYS A 166 -35.36 -22.27 -18.57
CA LYS A 166 -36.53 -21.42 -18.33
C LYS A 166 -36.96 -21.34 -16.86
N GLU A 167 -36.74 -22.41 -16.09
CA GLU A 167 -37.12 -22.48 -14.67
C GLU A 167 -36.29 -21.50 -13.84
N VAL A 168 -34.98 -21.48 -14.06
CA VAL A 168 -34.07 -20.51 -13.42
C VAL A 168 -34.40 -19.09 -13.87
N PHE A 169 -34.76 -18.89 -15.15
CA PHE A 169 -35.20 -17.58 -15.62
C PHE A 169 -36.50 -17.10 -14.95
N GLY A 170 -37.46 -18.01 -14.76
CA GLY A 170 -38.69 -17.75 -13.99
C GLY A 170 -38.39 -17.30 -12.56
N LEU A 171 -37.49 -18.02 -11.89
CA LEU A 171 -37.00 -17.65 -10.56
C LEU A 171 -36.37 -16.25 -10.53
N ILE A 172 -35.48 -15.94 -11.48
CA ILE A 172 -34.82 -14.64 -11.59
C ILE A 172 -35.86 -13.51 -11.71
N ARG A 173 -36.98 -13.75 -12.39
CA ARG A 173 -38.04 -12.72 -12.56
C ARG A 173 -38.86 -12.46 -11.31
N THR A 174 -38.92 -13.42 -10.40
CA THR A 174 -39.55 -13.24 -9.08
C THR A 174 -38.59 -12.66 -8.03
N LEU A 175 -37.29 -12.66 -8.32
CA LEU A 175 -36.27 -12.26 -7.37
C LEU A 175 -36.24 -10.73 -7.19
N PRO A 176 -36.16 -10.22 -5.95
CA PRO A 176 -35.97 -8.79 -5.71
C PRO A 176 -34.61 -8.31 -6.23
N GLN A 177 -34.55 -7.04 -6.61
CA GLN A 177 -33.36 -6.41 -7.18
C GLN A 177 -32.11 -6.53 -6.27
N SER A 178 -32.28 -6.43 -4.94
CA SER A 178 -31.19 -6.56 -3.96
C SER A 178 -30.54 -7.94 -3.96
N SER A 179 -31.33 -9.00 -4.14
CA SER A 179 -30.79 -10.36 -4.21
C SER A 179 -30.05 -10.59 -5.52
N ALA A 180 -30.53 -10.04 -6.65
CA ALA A 180 -29.80 -10.10 -7.91
C ALA A 180 -28.42 -9.44 -7.80
N GLU A 181 -28.34 -8.29 -7.12
CA GLU A 181 -27.10 -7.60 -6.82
C GLU A 181 -26.14 -8.43 -5.95
N GLN A 182 -26.65 -9.15 -4.95
CA GLN A 182 -25.83 -10.07 -4.14
C GLN A 182 -25.25 -11.22 -4.98
N PHE A 183 -26.01 -11.80 -5.91
CA PHE A 183 -25.49 -12.80 -6.84
C PHE A 183 -24.41 -12.22 -7.76
N LEU A 184 -24.58 -10.97 -8.24
CA LEU A 184 -23.54 -10.28 -9.01
C LEU A 184 -22.30 -10.00 -8.14
N ALA A 185 -22.47 -9.72 -6.85
CA ALA A 185 -21.36 -9.46 -5.92
C ALA A 185 -20.56 -10.73 -5.65
N ALA A 186 -21.23 -11.88 -5.48
CA ALA A 186 -20.58 -13.17 -5.36
C ALA A 186 -19.75 -13.54 -6.61
N ARG A 187 -20.23 -13.16 -7.82
CA ARG A 187 -19.45 -13.30 -9.07
C ARG A 187 -18.32 -12.27 -9.22
N GLY A 188 -18.34 -11.18 -8.45
CA GLY A 188 -17.43 -10.04 -8.62
C GLY A 188 -17.79 -9.11 -9.79
N ALA A 189 -19.04 -9.15 -10.26
CA ALA A 189 -19.57 -8.29 -11.34
C ALA A 189 -20.51 -7.18 -10.82
N HIS A 190 -20.53 -6.94 -9.50
CA HIS A 190 -21.40 -5.96 -8.86
C HIS A 190 -20.88 -4.54 -9.05
N THR A 191 -21.75 -3.64 -9.50
CA THR A 191 -21.46 -2.22 -9.64
C THR A 191 -22.05 -1.45 -8.46
N VAL A 192 -21.22 -1.06 -7.49
CA VAL A 192 -21.61 -0.13 -6.43
C VAL A 192 -21.51 1.29 -6.99
N LEU A 193 -22.63 2.01 -7.06
CA LEU A 193 -22.60 3.45 -7.35
C LEU A 193 -21.94 4.18 -6.17
N LYS A 194 -20.99 5.06 -6.48
CA LYS A 194 -20.26 5.87 -5.50
C LYS A 194 -20.71 7.31 -5.57
#